data_AF-A0A8J6U0H3-F1
#
_entry.id   AF-A0A8J6U0H3-F1
#
_cell.length_a   1.000
_cell.length_b   1.000
_cell.length_c   1.000
_cell.angle_alpha   90.00
_cell.angle_beta   90.00
_cell.angle_gamma   90.00
#
_symmetry.space_group_name_H-M   'P 1'
#
loop_
_entity.id
_entity.type
_entity.pdbx_description
1 polymer ?
#
loop_
_entity_poly.entity_id
_entity_poly.type
_entity_poly.pdbx_seq_one_letter_code
_entity_poly.pdbx_strand_id
1 'polypeptide(L)'
;MRARAIQPAGTAGFNERAMRRARLVDQRPSDADATAQSGGPIRRMAGRTAATVTNARHLHWAAVLFIISLPVPWIIAIGPVRMSVYRFVLLATLVPSLVGWLRGKAGPIRLADLLLVCYCLWCFIAIIAIHGFAFAIQPAGIIFMETMGAYLLARCCIRSADDFEAMVRLLFKVVLVLLPFAILESVSGQNSLMEVLSKILPTPPPVDMEPRWGLRRVQSVFEHPILFGVGCGCILAMTHIVLGYQKSLLRRWTPTGLVGLAAFLSLSAGPITALAAQIMLMGWNWVMRSIAARWKILIFFVALAAVSAELLSNRSVPVIFISYFSFDESSAWLRVAIWRFGSESVMNNPLFGVGFNEWERPDWMSFSIDMFWIVDAVRHGFLAGFFMMSGFFAMFITVAMKKGLDDRASAYRMAFLISMTGFFMVGWTVYFWNSAYVLFLFLLGSGGWILDVKDSVPAALKTRKAMRAGDSVEADLSGGRRAYR
;
A
#
# COMPACT_ATOMS: atom_id res chain seq x y z
N MET A 1 73.85 0.09 5.78
CA MET A 1 74.60 0.01 4.50
C MET A 1 74.07 1.09 3.56
N ARG A 2 74.95 2.05 3.20
CA ARG A 2 74.93 3.07 2.10
C ARG A 2 73.56 3.63 1.63
N ALA A 3 73.13 4.85 1.97
CA ALA A 3 73.61 6.21 1.59
C ALA A 3 73.27 6.67 0.14
N ARG A 4 72.38 7.65 -0.01
CA ARG A 4 72.71 9.04 -0.45
C ARG A 4 71.46 9.92 -0.61
N ALA A 5 71.61 11.16 -0.15
CA ALA A 5 70.70 12.30 -0.34
C ALA A 5 70.89 12.95 -1.72
N ILE A 6 69.89 13.72 -2.16
CA ILE A 6 69.98 15.03 -2.87
C ILE A 6 68.56 15.65 -2.91
N GLN A 7 68.45 16.90 -2.46
CA GLN A 7 67.37 17.89 -2.65
C GLN A 7 67.87 18.96 -3.68
N PRO A 8 67.15 20.05 -4.07
CA PRO A 8 65.73 20.45 -3.99
C PRO A 8 65.18 21.14 -5.29
N ALA A 9 63.91 21.63 -5.29
CA ALA A 9 63.49 23.00 -5.67
C ALA A 9 62.09 23.13 -6.36
N GLY A 10 61.33 24.17 -5.95
CA GLY A 10 60.34 24.92 -6.78
C GLY A 10 58.86 24.54 -6.62
N THR A 11 58.03 25.19 -5.78
CA THR A 11 57.33 26.51 -5.88
C THR A 11 55.92 26.50 -6.50
N ALA A 12 55.03 27.28 -5.86
CA ALA A 12 53.68 27.74 -6.23
C ALA A 12 52.53 26.75 -5.98
N GLY A 13 51.45 27.04 -5.26
CA GLY A 13 50.92 28.27 -4.67
C GLY A 13 49.41 28.05 -4.47
N PHE A 14 48.96 27.82 -3.23
CA PHE A 14 47.55 27.57 -2.91
C PHE A 14 46.94 28.79 -2.19
N ASN A 15 45.80 29.24 -2.71
CA ASN A 15 45.11 30.49 -2.38
C ASN A 15 44.45 30.46 -0.97
N GLU A 16 45.05 31.14 0.00
CA GLU A 16 44.39 31.56 1.26
C GLU A 16 43.66 32.91 1.08
N ARG A 17 42.54 32.88 0.35
CA ARG A 17 41.59 34.02 0.30
C ARG A 17 40.18 33.56 0.67
N ALA A 18 39.99 33.13 1.92
CA ALA A 18 38.64 32.85 2.45
C ALA A 18 38.47 33.04 3.97
N MET A 19 39.45 33.59 4.70
CA MET A 19 39.33 33.71 6.16
C MET A 19 39.96 34.99 6.74
N ARG A 20 39.57 36.17 6.24
CA ARG A 20 39.88 37.45 6.91
C ARG A 20 39.00 38.60 6.40
N ARG A 21 37.70 38.57 6.71
CA ARG A 21 36.82 39.76 6.70
C ARG A 21 35.49 39.42 7.37
N ALA A 22 35.41 39.64 8.68
CA ALA A 22 34.21 40.02 9.44
C ALA A 22 34.47 39.81 10.95
N ARG A 23 35.44 40.54 11.51
CA ARG A 23 35.49 40.86 12.93
C ARG A 23 36.03 42.27 13.09
N LEU A 24 35.26 43.06 13.86
CA LEU A 24 35.59 44.29 14.57
C LEU A 24 35.21 45.62 13.91
N VAL A 25 34.81 46.54 14.81
CA VAL A 25 34.44 47.98 14.69
C VAL A 25 32.93 48.18 14.44
N ASP A 26 32.10 48.85 15.27
CA ASP A 26 32.24 49.88 16.31
C ASP A 26 30.99 49.83 17.24
N GLN A 27 31.06 49.79 18.58
CA GLN A 27 31.12 50.88 19.58
C GLN A 27 30.14 52.07 19.43
N ARG A 28 29.34 52.30 20.50
CA ARG A 28 28.48 53.47 20.77
C ARG A 28 29.30 54.63 21.35
N PRO A 29 28.74 55.86 21.40
CA PRO A 29 28.42 56.42 22.72
C PRO A 29 27.05 57.14 22.81
N SER A 30 26.76 57.59 24.04
CA SER A 30 25.51 57.97 24.67
C SER A 30 25.26 59.49 24.75
N ASP A 31 24.08 59.84 25.31
CA ASP A 31 23.67 61.05 26.07
C ASP A 31 22.53 61.83 25.39
N ALA A 32 21.28 61.74 25.92
CA ALA A 32 20.61 62.67 26.86
C ALA A 32 20.25 64.03 26.19
N ASP A 33 19.03 64.61 26.24
CA ASP A 33 18.04 64.66 27.30
C ASP A 33 16.63 65.09 26.78
N ALA A 34 15.61 64.73 27.58
CA ALA A 34 14.26 65.26 27.79
C ALA A 34 13.51 66.17 26.76
N THR A 35 12.27 65.81 26.37
CA THR A 35 10.99 66.29 26.97
C THR A 35 9.71 65.99 26.13
N ALA A 36 8.66 65.60 26.86
CA ALA A 36 7.22 65.88 26.66
C ALA A 36 6.40 65.32 25.46
N GLN A 37 5.65 64.27 25.80
CA GLN A 37 4.18 64.15 25.70
C GLN A 37 3.45 63.98 24.33
N SER A 38 2.75 62.84 24.29
CA SER A 38 1.34 62.63 23.87
C SER A 38 1.11 61.86 22.56
N GLY A 39 0.32 60.77 22.65
CA GLY A 39 -0.43 60.23 21.51
C GLY A 39 -0.33 58.73 21.23
N GLY A 40 -1.00 57.89 22.04
CA GLY A 40 -1.68 56.66 21.58
C GLY A 40 -0.86 55.38 21.38
N PRO A 41 -1.23 54.25 22.03
CA PRO A 41 -0.59 52.97 21.73
C PRO A 41 -1.11 52.43 20.38
N ILE A 42 -0.26 52.47 19.36
CA ILE A 42 -0.43 51.68 18.13
C ILE A 42 -0.36 50.20 18.54
N ARG A 43 -1.55 49.62 18.73
CA ARG A 43 -1.77 48.21 19.00
C ARG A 43 -1.31 47.44 17.76
N ARG A 44 -0.07 46.92 17.78
CA ARG A 44 0.39 45.88 16.84
C ARG A 44 -0.58 44.71 16.90
N MET A 45 -1.55 44.66 15.98
CA MET A 45 -2.30 43.46 15.66
C MET A 45 -1.33 42.49 14.98
N ALA A 46 -0.51 41.84 15.79
CA ALA A 46 0.06 40.56 15.42
C ALA A 46 -1.13 39.61 15.26
N GLY A 47 -1.50 39.35 14.00
CA GLY A 47 -2.43 38.29 13.64
C GLY A 47 -1.85 36.98 14.13
N ARG A 48 -2.24 36.60 15.36
CA ARG A 48 -2.21 35.22 15.82
C ARG A 48 -3.12 34.46 14.87
N THR A 49 -2.56 33.92 13.79
CA THR A 49 -3.09 32.73 13.14
C THR A 49 -3.31 31.73 14.26
N ALA A 50 -4.57 31.55 14.65
CA ALA A 50 -4.98 30.46 15.50
C ALA A 50 -4.50 29.20 14.81
N ALA A 51 -3.39 28.65 15.29
CA ALA A 51 -3.02 27.28 15.02
C ALA A 51 -4.17 26.47 15.60
N THR A 52 -5.10 26.07 14.72
CA THR A 52 -6.11 25.09 15.06
C THR A 52 -5.33 23.88 15.51
N VAL A 53 -5.27 23.66 16.83
CA VAL A 53 -4.74 22.43 17.41
C VAL A 53 -5.67 21.35 16.89
N THR A 54 -5.29 20.70 15.79
CA THR A 54 -5.97 19.54 15.26
C THR A 54 -5.81 18.46 16.32
N ASN A 55 -6.86 18.24 17.12
CA ASN A 55 -6.97 17.06 17.97
C ASN A 55 -6.55 15.86 17.13
N ALA A 56 -5.49 15.17 17.56
CA ALA A 56 -4.98 14.01 16.87
C ALA A 56 -6.12 12.99 16.79
N ARG A 57 -6.73 12.84 15.61
CA ARG A 57 -7.77 11.84 15.41
C ARG A 57 -7.12 10.48 15.54
N HIS A 58 -7.54 9.75 16.56
CA HIS A 58 -7.14 8.36 16.74
C HIS A 58 -7.81 7.50 15.66
N LEU A 59 -7.09 6.51 15.15
CA LEU A 59 -7.62 5.54 14.20
C LEU A 59 -8.89 4.90 14.77
N HIS A 60 -9.94 4.76 13.95
CA HIS A 60 -11.21 4.21 14.37
C HIS A 60 -11.01 2.82 15.02
N TRP A 61 -11.59 2.59 16.20
CA TRP A 61 -11.37 1.39 17.02
C TRP A 61 -11.57 0.07 16.26
N ALA A 62 -12.58 0.02 15.37
CA ALA A 62 -12.86 -1.16 14.56
C ALA A 62 -11.69 -1.54 13.62
N ALA A 63 -11.03 -0.54 13.02
CA ALA A 63 -9.83 -0.77 12.21
C ALA A 63 -8.64 -1.19 13.08
N VAL A 64 -8.51 -0.63 14.29
CA VAL A 64 -7.48 -1.04 15.26
C VAL A 64 -7.64 -2.51 15.64
N LEU A 65 -8.85 -2.92 16.05
CA LEU A 65 -9.13 -4.31 16.41
C LEU A 65 -8.91 -5.25 15.23
N PHE A 66 -9.34 -4.87 14.03
CA PHE A 66 -9.10 -5.66 12.83
C PHE A 66 -7.61 -5.88 12.60
N ILE A 67 -6.80 -4.81 12.56
CA ILE A 67 -5.36 -4.93 12.31
C ILE A 67 -4.65 -5.75 13.39
N ILE A 68 -4.99 -5.56 14.66
CA ILE A 68 -4.37 -6.31 15.78
C ILE A 68 -4.81 -7.78 15.78
N SER A 69 -5.99 -8.09 15.24
CA SER A 69 -6.48 -9.47 15.14
C SER A 69 -5.86 -10.28 13.98
N LEU A 70 -5.29 -9.62 12.96
CA LEU A 70 -4.64 -10.30 11.83
C LEU A 70 -3.48 -11.22 12.23
N PRO A 71 -2.53 -10.80 13.09
CA PRO A 71 -1.42 -11.65 13.53
C PRO A 71 -1.80 -12.69 14.60
N VAL A 72 -3.09 -12.90 14.89
CA VAL A 72 -3.52 -13.90 15.87
C VAL A 72 -3.83 -15.22 15.16
N PRO A 73 -3.00 -16.28 15.34
CA PRO A 73 -3.05 -17.48 14.52
C PRO A 73 -4.11 -18.51 14.95
N TRP A 74 -4.97 -18.18 15.92
CA TRP A 74 -5.88 -19.16 16.48
C TRP A 74 -6.96 -19.61 15.50
N ILE A 75 -7.18 -20.92 15.49
CA ILE A 75 -8.18 -21.65 14.74
C ILE A 75 -9.29 -22.02 15.73
N ILE A 76 -10.42 -21.34 15.62
CA ILE A 76 -11.59 -21.53 16.50
C ILE A 76 -12.67 -22.22 15.67
N ALA A 77 -13.00 -23.48 15.97
CA ALA A 77 -14.06 -24.20 15.27
C ALA A 77 -15.43 -23.87 15.89
N ILE A 78 -16.38 -23.40 15.07
CA ILE A 78 -17.80 -23.24 15.43
C ILE A 78 -18.61 -24.15 14.48
N GLY A 79 -18.94 -25.36 14.95
CA GLY A 79 -19.49 -26.40 14.08
C GLY A 79 -18.53 -26.72 12.92
N PRO A 80 -18.99 -26.74 11.65
CA PRO A 80 -18.12 -26.97 10.49
C PRO A 80 -17.33 -25.70 10.07
N VAL A 81 -17.55 -24.56 10.74
CA VAL A 81 -16.95 -23.28 10.34
C VAL A 81 -15.66 -23.04 11.11
N ARG A 82 -14.55 -23.00 10.37
CA ARG A 82 -13.27 -22.50 10.89
C ARG A 82 -13.33 -20.98 11.02
N MET A 83 -13.20 -20.47 12.23
CA MET A 83 -13.13 -19.04 12.53
C MET A 83 -11.71 -18.64 12.93
N SER A 84 -11.29 -17.47 12.46
CA SER A 84 -10.07 -16.78 12.89
C SER A 84 -10.46 -15.52 13.65
N VAL A 85 -9.57 -14.98 14.48
CA VAL A 85 -9.90 -13.83 15.34
C VAL A 85 -10.37 -12.62 14.53
N TYR A 86 -9.75 -12.34 13.38
CA TYR A 86 -10.19 -11.25 12.49
C TYR A 86 -11.60 -11.48 11.91
N ARG A 87 -12.05 -12.73 11.73
CA ARG A 87 -13.40 -13.03 11.21
C ARG A 87 -14.47 -12.59 12.20
N PHE A 88 -14.24 -12.68 13.51
CA PHE A 88 -15.17 -12.14 14.51
C PHE A 88 -15.29 -10.61 14.42
N VAL A 89 -14.16 -9.91 14.20
CA VAL A 89 -14.17 -8.46 13.99
C VAL A 89 -14.93 -8.12 12.71
N LEU A 90 -14.70 -8.86 11.61
CA LEU A 90 -15.42 -8.66 10.36
C LEU A 90 -16.92 -8.92 10.50
N LEU A 91 -17.34 -10.01 11.17
CA LEU A 91 -18.76 -10.27 11.43
C LEU A 91 -19.42 -9.13 12.21
N ALA A 92 -18.78 -8.67 13.29
CA ALA A 92 -19.31 -7.60 14.12
C ALA A 92 -19.38 -6.25 13.37
N THR A 93 -18.49 -6.02 12.42
CA THR A 93 -18.37 -4.75 11.69
C THR A 93 -19.01 -4.76 10.30
N LEU A 94 -19.42 -5.93 9.79
CA LEU A 94 -19.97 -6.08 8.44
C LEU A 94 -21.25 -5.27 8.25
N VAL A 95 -22.26 -5.49 9.09
CA VAL A 95 -23.54 -4.76 9.00
C VAL A 95 -23.35 -3.25 9.23
N PRO A 96 -22.64 -2.79 10.28
CA PRO A 96 -22.34 -1.36 10.43
C PRO A 96 -21.59 -0.75 9.23
N SER A 97 -20.67 -1.48 8.61
CA SER A 97 -19.91 -1.00 7.44
C SER A 97 -20.77 -0.95 6.18
N LEU A 98 -21.64 -1.94 5.95
CA LEU A 98 -22.62 -1.93 4.87
C LEU A 98 -23.60 -0.76 5.00
N VAL A 99 -24.19 -0.58 6.20
CA VAL A 99 -25.10 0.54 6.45
C VAL A 99 -24.37 1.87 6.33
N GLY A 100 -23.13 1.97 6.82
CA GLY A 100 -22.27 3.15 6.68
C GLY A 100 -21.99 3.47 5.21
N TRP A 101 -21.66 2.46 4.41
CA TRP A 101 -21.44 2.60 2.97
C TRP A 101 -22.70 3.11 2.24
N LEU A 102 -23.85 2.48 2.47
CA LEU A 102 -25.14 2.88 1.87
C LEU A 102 -25.59 4.28 2.30
N ARG A 103 -25.28 4.69 3.53
CA ARG A 103 -25.55 6.05 4.03
C ARG A 103 -24.51 7.10 3.59
N GLY A 104 -23.53 6.72 2.78
CA GLY A 104 -22.49 7.63 2.26
C GLY A 104 -21.35 7.95 3.24
N LYS A 105 -21.24 7.26 4.39
CA LYS A 105 -20.12 7.41 5.33
C LYS A 105 -18.77 7.07 4.68
N ALA A 106 -18.78 6.14 3.73
CA ALA A 106 -17.63 5.73 2.92
C ALA A 106 -17.33 6.66 1.72
N GLY A 107 -18.04 7.80 1.61
CA GLY A 107 -18.09 8.58 0.37
C GLY A 107 -19.09 7.97 -0.62
N PRO A 108 -19.12 8.45 -1.88
CA PRO A 108 -20.02 7.91 -2.89
C PRO A 108 -19.66 6.45 -3.22
N ILE A 109 -20.68 5.69 -3.60
CA ILE A 109 -20.52 4.32 -4.11
C ILE A 109 -19.62 4.37 -5.36
N ARG A 110 -18.56 3.57 -5.36
CA ARG A 110 -17.56 3.51 -6.43
C ARG A 110 -17.78 2.27 -7.28
N LEU A 111 -17.26 2.31 -8.52
CA LEU A 111 -17.28 1.15 -9.41
C LEU A 111 -16.60 -0.08 -8.78
N ALA A 112 -15.50 0.12 -8.04
CA ALA A 112 -14.84 -0.95 -7.31
C ALA A 112 -15.77 -1.60 -6.27
N ASP A 113 -16.56 -0.81 -5.54
CA ASP A 113 -17.54 -1.31 -4.56
C ASP A 113 -18.54 -2.25 -5.26
N LEU A 114 -19.08 -1.82 -6.42
CA LEU A 114 -20.05 -2.59 -7.20
C LEU A 114 -19.44 -3.88 -7.78
N LEU A 115 -18.21 -3.81 -8.30
CA LEU A 115 -17.52 -4.96 -8.88
C LEU A 115 -17.21 -6.02 -7.82
N LEU A 116 -16.81 -5.62 -6.60
CA LEU A 116 -16.59 -6.56 -5.50
C LEU A 116 -17.90 -7.17 -4.98
N VAL A 117 -19.01 -6.44 -5.00
CA VAL A 117 -20.34 -7.01 -4.75
C VAL A 117 -20.70 -8.03 -5.83
N CYS A 118 -20.51 -7.69 -7.11
CA CYS A 118 -20.75 -8.60 -8.23
C CYS A 118 -19.87 -9.87 -8.13
N TYR A 119 -18.60 -9.73 -7.75
CA TYR A 119 -17.71 -10.86 -7.46
C TYR A 119 -18.32 -11.77 -6.40
N CYS A 120 -18.71 -11.25 -5.24
CA CYS A 120 -19.26 -12.08 -4.17
C CYS A 120 -20.57 -12.77 -4.56
N LEU A 121 -21.47 -12.05 -5.24
CA LEU A 121 -22.72 -12.60 -5.73
C LEU A 121 -22.49 -13.69 -6.78
N TRP A 122 -21.52 -13.47 -7.68
CA TRP A 122 -21.17 -14.46 -8.69
C TRP A 122 -20.55 -15.71 -8.08
N CYS A 123 -19.61 -15.56 -7.13
CA CYS A 123 -19.07 -16.71 -6.39
C CYS A 123 -20.18 -17.51 -5.70
N PHE A 124 -21.17 -16.83 -5.09
CA PHE A 124 -22.31 -17.53 -4.49
C PHE A 124 -23.10 -18.33 -5.53
N ILE A 125 -23.45 -17.71 -6.67
CA ILE A 125 -24.18 -18.38 -7.76
C ILE A 125 -23.37 -19.57 -8.31
N ALA A 126 -22.08 -19.39 -8.56
CA ALA A 126 -21.20 -20.44 -9.07
C ALA A 126 -21.10 -21.63 -8.10
N ILE A 127 -20.98 -21.37 -6.80
CA ILE A 127 -20.95 -22.45 -5.80
C ILE A 127 -22.31 -23.17 -5.73
N ILE A 128 -23.43 -22.45 -5.80
CA ILE A 128 -24.77 -23.08 -5.87
C ILE A 128 -24.87 -24.00 -7.10
N ALA A 129 -24.41 -23.53 -8.26
CA ALA A 129 -24.50 -24.28 -9.51
C ALA A 129 -23.72 -25.60 -9.47
N ILE A 130 -22.58 -25.65 -8.77
CA ILE A 130 -21.72 -26.84 -8.72
C ILE A 130 -22.00 -27.73 -7.50
N HIS A 131 -22.20 -27.14 -6.31
CA HIS A 131 -22.28 -27.87 -5.03
C HIS A 131 -23.67 -27.83 -4.38
N GLY A 132 -24.61 -27.10 -4.96
CA GLY A 132 -25.96 -26.93 -4.42
C GLY A 132 -26.05 -25.86 -3.33
N PHE A 133 -27.28 -25.43 -3.04
CA PHE A 133 -27.55 -24.29 -2.16
C PHE A 133 -27.08 -24.50 -0.73
N ALA A 134 -27.35 -25.68 -0.13
CA ALA A 134 -27.00 -25.96 1.25
C ALA A 134 -25.49 -25.87 1.51
N PHE A 135 -24.67 -26.38 0.58
CA PHE A 135 -23.22 -26.27 0.66
C PHE A 135 -22.77 -24.82 0.47
N ALA A 136 -23.38 -24.07 -0.44
CA ALA A 136 -22.93 -22.73 -0.82
C ALA A 136 -22.98 -21.69 0.30
N ILE A 137 -23.89 -21.83 1.28
CA ILE A 137 -24.11 -20.84 2.35
C ILE A 137 -22.81 -20.51 3.10
N GLN A 138 -22.07 -21.54 3.53
CA GLN A 138 -20.86 -21.37 4.32
C GLN A 138 -19.70 -20.72 3.54
N PRO A 139 -19.19 -21.29 2.43
CA PRO A 139 -18.07 -20.73 1.69
C PRO A 139 -18.41 -19.36 1.08
N ALA A 140 -19.61 -19.17 0.54
CA ALA A 140 -19.99 -17.86 -0.01
C ALA A 140 -20.16 -16.79 1.08
N GLY A 141 -20.67 -17.17 2.25
CA GLY A 141 -20.72 -16.28 3.42
C GLY A 141 -19.33 -15.84 3.87
N ILE A 142 -18.36 -16.76 3.89
CA ILE A 142 -16.95 -16.45 4.19
C ILE A 142 -16.36 -15.54 3.12
N ILE A 143 -16.53 -15.86 1.83
CA ILE A 143 -16.05 -15.01 0.71
C ILE A 143 -16.63 -13.60 0.83
N PHE A 144 -17.94 -13.44 1.03
CA PHE A 144 -18.58 -12.14 1.17
C PHE A 144 -18.06 -11.36 2.38
N MET A 145 -17.97 -12.01 3.54
CA MET A 145 -17.47 -11.39 4.77
C MET A 145 -16.01 -10.96 4.64
N GLU A 146 -15.13 -11.83 4.13
CA GLU A 146 -13.72 -11.51 3.96
C GLU A 146 -13.51 -10.45 2.88
N THR A 147 -14.32 -10.49 1.82
CA THR A 147 -14.21 -9.55 0.71
C THR A 147 -14.78 -8.19 1.07
N MET A 148 -16.10 -8.13 1.23
CA MET A 148 -16.81 -6.88 1.46
C MET A 148 -16.60 -6.38 2.89
N GLY A 149 -16.50 -7.26 3.88
CA GLY A 149 -16.26 -6.86 5.26
C GLY A 149 -14.92 -6.14 5.43
N ALA A 150 -13.82 -6.73 4.95
CA ALA A 150 -12.50 -6.09 5.05
C ALA A 150 -12.41 -4.81 4.21
N TYR A 151 -12.89 -4.85 2.98
CA TYR A 151 -12.89 -3.71 2.07
C TYR A 151 -13.72 -2.52 2.59
N LEU A 152 -14.97 -2.76 3.00
CA LEU A 152 -15.86 -1.69 3.49
C LEU A 152 -15.46 -1.17 4.87
N LEU A 153 -14.90 -2.03 5.74
CA LEU A 153 -14.35 -1.59 7.02
C LEU A 153 -13.28 -0.51 6.79
N ALA A 154 -12.35 -0.75 5.86
CA ALA A 154 -11.36 0.26 5.49
C ALA A 154 -12.01 1.52 4.89
N ARG A 155 -12.94 1.37 3.94
CA ARG A 155 -13.62 2.51 3.29
C ARG A 155 -14.38 3.38 4.30
N CYS A 156 -14.92 2.80 5.38
CA CYS A 156 -15.65 3.49 6.43
C CYS A 156 -14.77 4.08 7.53
N CYS A 157 -13.62 3.45 7.83
CA CYS A 157 -12.75 3.85 8.94
C CYS A 157 -11.58 4.73 8.52
N ILE A 158 -11.10 4.62 7.28
CA ILE A 158 -9.97 5.39 6.76
C ILE A 158 -10.54 6.48 5.85
N ARG A 159 -10.72 7.69 6.39
CA ARG A 159 -11.45 8.79 5.70
C ARG A 159 -10.60 10.05 5.50
N SER A 160 -9.35 10.04 5.95
CA SER A 160 -8.44 11.18 5.86
C SER A 160 -6.98 10.75 5.78
N ALA A 161 -6.10 11.70 5.46
CA ALA A 161 -4.66 11.49 5.50
C ALA A 161 -4.17 11.05 6.89
N ASP A 162 -4.75 11.61 7.96
CA ASP A 162 -4.37 11.26 9.34
C ASP A 162 -4.79 9.84 9.70
N ASP A 163 -5.99 9.40 9.29
CA ASP A 163 -6.43 8.01 9.49
C ASP A 163 -5.53 7.04 8.72
N PHE A 164 -5.15 7.39 7.49
CA PHE A 164 -4.26 6.59 6.66
C PHE A 164 -2.86 6.49 7.26
N GLU A 165 -2.30 7.59 7.75
CA GLU A 165 -1.02 7.58 8.47
C GLU A 165 -1.11 6.73 9.76
N ALA A 166 -2.18 6.87 10.53
CA ALA A 166 -2.39 6.11 11.76
C ALA A 166 -2.51 4.61 11.49
N MET A 167 -3.20 4.22 10.42
CA MET A 167 -3.29 2.84 9.92
C MET A 167 -1.91 2.28 9.57
N VAL A 168 -1.13 3.00 8.74
CA VAL A 168 0.23 2.57 8.35
C VAL A 168 1.13 2.45 9.59
N ARG A 169 1.01 3.38 10.54
CA ARG A 169 1.76 3.33 11.80
C ARG A 169 1.40 2.10 12.64
N LEU A 170 0.14 1.72 12.70
CA LEU A 170 -0.29 0.52 13.43
C LEU A 170 0.21 -0.75 12.74
N LEU A 171 0.10 -0.86 11.42
CA LEU A 171 0.66 -1.98 10.66
C LEU A 171 2.18 -2.08 10.85
N PHE A 172 2.90 -0.96 10.82
CA PHE A 172 4.33 -0.93 11.13
C PHE A 172 4.64 -1.45 12.54
N LYS A 173 3.84 -1.08 13.55
CA LYS A 173 3.99 -1.61 14.91
C LYS A 173 3.77 -3.12 14.97
N VAL A 174 2.79 -3.65 14.24
CA VAL A 174 2.58 -5.11 14.13
C VAL A 174 3.83 -5.78 13.56
N VAL A 175 4.38 -5.28 12.46
CA VAL A 175 5.62 -5.80 11.88
C VAL A 175 6.78 -5.74 12.87
N LEU A 176 6.92 -4.63 13.61
CA LEU A 176 7.97 -4.46 14.61
C LEU A 176 7.86 -5.47 15.77
N VAL A 177 6.64 -5.80 16.19
CA VAL A 177 6.38 -6.82 17.22
C VAL A 177 6.74 -8.22 16.71
N LEU A 178 6.44 -8.53 15.45
CA LEU A 178 6.74 -9.83 14.86
C LEU A 178 8.23 -10.02 14.53
N LEU A 179 8.94 -8.95 14.17
CA LEU A 179 10.33 -9.00 13.71
C LEU A 179 11.31 -9.72 14.65
N PRO A 180 11.36 -9.49 15.98
CA PRO A 180 12.30 -10.22 16.85
C PRO A 180 12.04 -11.72 16.82
N PHE A 181 10.77 -12.15 16.81
CA PHE A 181 10.42 -13.57 16.70
C PHE A 181 10.74 -14.14 15.33
N ALA A 182 10.59 -13.34 14.26
CA ALA A 182 10.99 -13.73 12.92
C ALA A 182 12.50 -13.96 12.80
N ILE A 183 13.32 -13.08 13.39
CA ILE A 183 14.78 -13.26 13.43
C ILE A 183 15.15 -14.53 14.18
N LEU A 184 14.53 -14.75 15.35
CA LEU A 184 14.74 -15.97 16.13
C LEU A 184 14.36 -17.21 15.33
N GLU A 185 13.17 -17.24 14.72
CA GLU A 185 12.71 -18.37 13.90
C GLU A 185 13.65 -18.65 12.72
N SER A 186 14.15 -17.62 12.06
CA SER A 186 15.03 -17.76 10.90
C SER A 186 16.37 -18.41 11.26
N VAL A 187 16.94 -18.05 12.42
CA VAL A 187 18.26 -18.53 12.88
C VAL A 187 18.16 -19.83 13.65
N SER A 188 17.17 -19.98 14.54
CA SER A 188 17.01 -21.17 15.39
C SER A 188 16.37 -22.36 14.65
N GLY A 189 15.66 -22.08 13.55
CA GLY A 189 14.84 -23.08 12.87
C GLY A 189 13.52 -23.39 13.58
N GLN A 190 13.21 -22.72 14.70
CA GLN A 190 12.03 -22.98 15.53
C GLN A 190 11.11 -21.76 15.59
N ASN A 191 9.83 -21.96 15.25
CA ASN A 191 8.82 -20.91 15.35
C ASN A 191 8.29 -20.79 16.80
N SER A 192 9.11 -20.20 17.68
CA SER A 192 8.80 -20.09 19.11
C SER A 192 7.51 -19.30 19.39
N LEU A 193 7.20 -18.30 18.56
CA LEU A 193 5.97 -17.52 18.72
C LEU A 193 4.73 -18.38 18.48
N MET A 194 4.71 -19.14 17.38
CA MET A 194 3.61 -20.06 17.09
C MET A 194 3.53 -21.16 18.15
N GLU A 195 4.66 -21.70 18.60
CA GLU A 195 4.71 -22.72 19.64
C GLU A 195 4.05 -22.24 20.95
N VAL A 196 4.38 -21.02 21.40
CA VAL A 196 3.75 -20.43 22.60
C VAL A 196 2.25 -20.23 22.39
N LEU A 197 1.83 -19.72 21.23
CA LEU A 197 0.41 -19.47 20.94
C LEU A 197 -0.42 -20.76 20.81
N SER A 198 0.21 -21.84 20.33
CA SER A 198 -0.41 -23.16 20.19
C SER A 198 -0.79 -23.80 21.52
N LYS A 199 -0.15 -23.38 22.63
CA LYS A 199 -0.49 -23.83 23.99
C LYS A 199 -1.83 -23.30 24.49
N ILE A 200 -2.38 -22.28 23.84
CA ILE A 200 -3.65 -21.63 24.23
C ILE A 200 -4.81 -22.18 23.41
N LEU A 201 -4.68 -22.14 22.08
CA LEU A 201 -5.68 -22.61 21.12
C LEU A 201 -4.98 -23.19 19.88
N PRO A 202 -5.66 -24.04 19.09
CA PRO A 202 -5.08 -24.60 17.88
C PRO A 202 -4.58 -23.52 16.92
N THR A 203 -3.42 -23.73 16.31
CA THR A 203 -2.79 -22.83 15.33
C THR A 203 -2.50 -23.59 14.03
N PRO A 204 -2.17 -22.90 12.92
CA PRO A 204 -1.63 -23.56 11.74
C PRO A 204 -0.42 -24.42 12.12
N PRO A 205 -0.27 -25.61 11.49
CA PRO A 205 0.90 -26.42 11.71
C PRO A 205 2.16 -25.69 11.21
N PRO A 206 3.34 -25.99 11.78
CA PRO A 206 4.60 -25.57 11.20
C PRO A 206 4.72 -26.07 9.77
N VAL A 207 5.11 -25.18 8.86
CA VAL A 207 5.45 -25.55 7.48
C VAL A 207 6.95 -25.77 7.43
N ASP A 208 7.34 -27.04 7.30
CA ASP A 208 8.72 -27.40 7.09
C ASP A 208 9.06 -27.34 5.60
N MET A 209 9.99 -26.45 5.28
CA MET A 209 10.50 -26.23 3.94
C MET A 209 12.01 -26.24 3.99
N GLU A 210 12.63 -26.60 2.87
CA GLU A 210 14.07 -26.52 2.70
C GLU A 210 14.59 -25.12 3.08
N PRO A 211 15.58 -25.03 3.98
CA PRO A 211 16.25 -23.79 4.32
C PRO A 211 16.83 -23.10 3.08
N ARG A 212 16.91 -21.77 3.11
CA ARG A 212 17.54 -20.98 2.05
C ARG A 212 18.72 -20.22 2.63
N TRP A 213 19.89 -20.43 2.04
CA TRP A 213 21.15 -19.88 2.55
C TRP A 213 21.43 -20.28 4.02
N GLY A 214 21.05 -21.51 4.41
CA GLY A 214 21.21 -22.02 5.77
C GLY A 214 20.21 -21.44 6.80
N LEU A 215 19.24 -20.63 6.36
CA LEU A 215 18.24 -20.00 7.21
C LEU A 215 16.85 -20.59 7.00
N ARG A 216 16.08 -20.72 8.09
CA ARG A 216 14.66 -21.09 8.00
C ARG A 216 13.86 -19.96 7.36
N ARG A 217 12.94 -20.35 6.49
CA ARG A 217 11.94 -19.48 5.87
C ARG A 217 10.87 -19.15 6.90
N VAL A 218 10.80 -17.90 7.34
CA VAL A 218 9.96 -17.50 8.47
C VAL A 218 8.48 -17.57 8.10
N GLN A 219 7.72 -18.35 8.86
CA GLN A 219 6.26 -18.43 8.87
C GLN A 219 5.65 -17.44 9.88
N SER A 220 6.29 -17.23 11.03
CA SER A 220 5.77 -16.43 12.14
C SER A 220 4.34 -16.86 12.51
N VAL A 221 3.37 -15.95 12.50
CA VAL A 221 1.96 -16.21 12.84
C VAL A 221 1.06 -16.51 11.63
N PHE A 222 1.63 -16.58 10.44
CA PHE A 222 0.86 -16.84 9.21
C PHE A 222 0.78 -18.34 8.91
N GLU A 223 -0.06 -18.72 7.96
CA GLU A 223 -0.22 -20.12 7.53
C GLU A 223 0.96 -20.63 6.71
N HIS A 224 1.75 -19.73 6.12
CA HIS A 224 2.86 -20.09 5.25
C HIS A 224 3.90 -18.96 5.21
N PRO A 225 5.22 -19.26 5.07
CA PRO A 225 6.27 -18.25 4.96
C PRO A 225 6.02 -17.19 3.88
N ILE A 226 5.44 -17.61 2.76
CA ILE A 226 5.12 -16.70 1.65
C ILE A 226 4.11 -15.62 2.07
N LEU A 227 3.13 -15.96 2.91
CA LEU A 227 2.12 -15.03 3.40
C LEU A 227 2.69 -14.07 4.43
N PHE A 228 3.61 -14.53 5.28
CA PHE A 228 4.36 -13.64 6.18
C PHE A 228 5.14 -12.58 5.38
N GLY A 229 5.82 -13.00 4.30
CA GLY A 229 6.50 -12.10 3.39
C GLY A 229 5.56 -11.08 2.74
N VAL A 230 4.41 -11.51 2.22
CA VAL A 230 3.39 -10.61 1.64
C VAL A 230 2.84 -9.65 2.70
N GLY A 231 2.44 -10.16 3.86
CA GLY A 231 1.83 -9.39 4.94
C GLY A 231 2.76 -8.30 5.49
N CYS A 232 4.03 -8.63 5.73
CA CYS A 232 5.02 -7.64 6.15
C CYS A 232 5.43 -6.71 5.00
N GLY A 233 5.66 -7.25 3.80
CA GLY A 233 6.22 -6.50 2.68
C GLY A 233 5.25 -5.52 2.02
N CYS A 234 3.94 -5.74 2.16
CA CYS A 234 2.94 -4.90 1.53
C CYS A 234 2.96 -3.44 2.01
N ILE A 235 3.49 -3.16 3.20
CA ILE A 235 3.56 -1.80 3.76
C ILE A 235 4.90 -1.10 3.52
N LEU A 236 5.83 -1.66 2.73
CA LEU A 236 7.18 -1.09 2.54
C LEU A 236 7.12 0.36 2.02
N ALA A 237 6.46 0.57 0.88
CA ALA A 237 6.35 1.91 0.30
C ALA A 237 5.52 2.87 1.16
N MET A 238 4.46 2.36 1.80
CA MET A 238 3.67 3.13 2.76
C MET A 238 4.53 3.60 3.93
N THR A 239 5.31 2.71 4.53
CA THR A 239 6.23 3.04 5.64
C THR A 239 7.25 4.10 5.21
N HIS A 240 7.88 3.92 4.04
CA HIS A 240 8.89 4.83 3.54
C HIS A 240 8.34 6.24 3.27
N ILE A 241 7.18 6.33 2.60
CA ILE A 241 6.65 7.62 2.11
C ILE A 241 5.73 8.28 3.15
N VAL A 242 4.86 7.51 3.81
CA VAL A 242 3.83 8.03 4.74
C VAL A 242 4.46 8.37 6.08
N LEU A 243 5.11 7.41 6.74
CA LEU A 243 5.77 7.64 8.05
C LEU A 243 7.06 8.45 7.90
N GLY A 244 7.70 8.36 6.74
CA GLY A 244 8.88 9.16 6.37
C GLY A 244 8.56 10.55 5.80
N TYR A 245 7.29 10.94 5.70
CA TYR A 245 6.89 12.24 5.17
C TYR A 245 7.44 13.38 6.04
N GLN A 246 8.16 14.33 5.43
CA GLN A 246 8.84 15.44 6.13
C GLN A 246 9.75 15.00 7.30
N LYS A 247 10.24 13.75 7.30
CA LYS A 247 11.23 13.27 8.27
C LYS A 247 12.63 13.29 7.67
N SER A 248 13.65 13.31 8.55
CA SER A 248 15.05 13.15 8.16
C SER A 248 15.31 11.78 7.51
N LEU A 249 16.40 11.67 6.75
CA LEU A 249 16.76 10.44 6.04
C LEU A 249 16.81 9.23 6.98
N LEU A 250 17.49 9.33 8.12
CA LEU A 250 17.60 8.22 9.06
C LEU A 250 16.22 7.77 9.58
N ARG A 251 15.36 8.72 9.98
CA ARG A 251 14.01 8.42 10.49
C ARG A 251 13.07 7.84 9.42
N ARG A 252 13.39 8.03 8.13
CA ARG A 252 12.67 7.42 7.01
C ARG A 252 13.20 6.02 6.69
N TRP A 253 14.52 5.88 6.59
CA TRP A 253 15.16 4.63 6.16
C TRP A 253 15.16 3.55 7.23
N THR A 254 15.24 3.90 8.53
CA THR A 254 15.21 2.89 9.60
C THR A 254 13.91 2.08 9.61
N PRO A 255 12.69 2.67 9.65
CA PRO A 255 11.45 1.90 9.55
C PRO A 255 11.34 1.12 8.24
N THR A 256 11.81 1.71 7.12
CA THR A 256 11.80 1.05 5.81
C THR A 256 12.66 -0.23 5.83
N GLY A 257 13.87 -0.14 6.40
CA GLY A 257 14.79 -1.26 6.52
C GLY A 257 14.25 -2.36 7.43
N LEU A 258 13.57 -2.01 8.53
CA LEU A 258 12.94 -2.99 9.43
C LEU A 258 11.81 -3.76 8.74
N VAL A 259 10.95 -3.07 7.98
CA VAL A 259 9.90 -3.72 7.18
C VAL A 259 10.50 -4.59 6.07
N GLY A 260 11.52 -4.08 5.37
CA GLY A 260 12.24 -4.82 4.34
C GLY A 260 12.87 -6.09 4.89
N LEU A 261 13.55 -6.00 6.05
CA LEU A 261 14.14 -7.14 6.75
C LEU A 261 13.07 -8.16 7.15
N ALA A 262 11.98 -7.73 7.79
CA ALA A 262 10.90 -8.62 8.20
C ALA A 262 10.35 -9.41 7.00
N ALA A 263 10.03 -8.73 5.91
CA ALA A 263 9.51 -9.39 4.72
C ALA A 263 10.54 -10.29 4.02
N PHE A 264 11.82 -9.89 4.02
CA PHE A 264 12.92 -10.66 3.44
C PHE A 264 13.17 -11.98 4.18
N LEU A 265 12.95 -12.05 5.49
CA LEU A 265 13.08 -13.27 6.29
C LEU A 265 12.09 -14.39 5.91
N SER A 266 11.04 -14.08 5.12
CA SER A 266 10.22 -15.11 4.47
C SER A 266 11.00 -15.95 3.45
N LEU A 267 12.14 -15.43 2.97
CA LEU A 267 13.04 -16.03 1.98
C LEU A 267 12.27 -16.59 0.78
N SER A 268 11.23 -15.88 0.33
CA SER A 268 10.26 -16.36 -0.67
C SER A 268 10.23 -15.48 -1.92
N ALA A 269 10.21 -16.10 -3.11
CA ALA A 269 10.45 -15.41 -4.39
C ALA A 269 9.37 -14.35 -4.69
N GLY A 270 8.10 -14.70 -4.47
CA GLY A 270 6.99 -13.78 -4.65
C GLY A 270 7.11 -12.52 -3.79
N PRO A 271 7.18 -12.64 -2.45
CA PRO A 271 7.38 -11.49 -1.56
C PRO A 271 8.61 -10.64 -1.90
N ILE A 272 9.75 -11.27 -2.18
CA ILE A 272 10.98 -10.54 -2.51
C ILE A 272 10.85 -9.81 -3.84
N THR A 273 10.17 -10.39 -4.82
CA THR A 273 9.83 -9.72 -6.09
C THR A 273 8.94 -8.50 -5.86
N ALA A 274 7.94 -8.59 -4.99
CA ALA A 274 7.12 -7.43 -4.63
C ALA A 274 7.91 -6.34 -3.87
N LEU A 275 8.84 -6.72 -2.98
CA LEU A 275 9.74 -5.76 -2.33
C LEU A 275 10.62 -5.05 -3.36
N ALA A 276 11.25 -5.81 -4.26
CA ALA A 276 12.08 -5.27 -5.32
C ALA A 276 11.30 -4.31 -6.22
N ALA A 277 10.09 -4.69 -6.65
CA ALA A 277 9.22 -3.83 -7.43
C ALA A 277 8.89 -2.52 -6.69
N GLN A 278 8.53 -2.60 -5.40
CA GLN A 278 8.27 -1.39 -4.61
C GLN A 278 9.52 -0.49 -4.49
N ILE A 279 10.69 -1.06 -4.22
CA ILE A 279 11.97 -0.32 -4.13
C ILE A 279 12.29 0.34 -5.48
N MET A 280 12.17 -0.39 -6.58
CA MET A 280 12.42 0.13 -7.93
C MET A 280 11.46 1.27 -8.28
N LEU A 281 10.17 1.17 -7.93
CA LEU A 281 9.20 2.24 -8.18
C LEU A 281 9.46 3.49 -7.32
N MET A 282 9.86 3.29 -6.06
CA MET A 282 10.30 4.41 -5.21
C MET A 282 11.56 5.07 -5.76
N GLY A 283 12.54 4.27 -6.19
CA GLY A 283 13.77 4.72 -6.85
C GLY A 283 13.48 5.48 -8.14
N TRP A 284 12.59 4.94 -9.00
CA TRP A 284 12.13 5.60 -10.22
C TRP A 284 11.53 6.97 -9.94
N ASN A 285 10.62 7.06 -8.95
CA ASN A 285 10.03 8.34 -8.59
C ASN A 285 11.07 9.33 -8.05
N TRP A 286 12.09 8.86 -7.32
CA TRP A 286 13.16 9.71 -6.81
C TRP A 286 14.09 10.22 -7.93
N VAL A 287 14.59 9.34 -8.80
CA VAL A 287 15.49 9.68 -9.92
C VAL A 287 14.78 10.60 -10.92
N MET A 288 13.56 10.24 -11.31
CA MET A 288 12.82 10.97 -12.35
C MET A 288 11.98 12.13 -11.80
N ARG A 289 12.21 12.56 -10.54
CA ARG A 289 11.35 13.54 -9.85
C ARG A 289 11.18 14.89 -10.57
N SER A 290 12.19 15.31 -11.33
CA SER A 290 12.18 16.54 -12.14
C SER A 290 11.34 16.42 -13.42
N ILE A 291 11.01 15.20 -13.85
CA ILE A 291 10.30 14.93 -15.09
C ILE A 291 8.81 14.73 -14.77
N ALA A 292 7.98 15.67 -15.24
CA ALA A 292 6.54 15.61 -15.05
C ALA A 292 5.90 14.36 -15.68
N ALA A 293 6.44 13.89 -16.81
CA ALA A 293 5.96 12.73 -17.55
C ALA A 293 6.49 11.38 -17.03
N ARG A 294 7.22 11.32 -15.90
CA ARG A 294 7.94 10.12 -15.44
C ARG A 294 7.11 8.83 -15.38
N TRP A 295 5.85 8.92 -14.99
CA TRP A 295 4.97 7.74 -14.92
C TRP A 295 4.51 7.28 -16.32
N LYS A 296 4.29 8.22 -17.25
CA LYS A 296 3.96 7.88 -18.65
C LYS A 296 5.15 7.19 -19.33
N ILE A 297 6.36 7.68 -19.07
CA ILE A 297 7.61 7.09 -19.56
C ILE A 297 7.75 5.66 -19.04
N LEU A 298 7.53 5.43 -17.74
CA LEU A 298 7.58 4.09 -17.16
C LEU A 298 6.56 3.15 -17.81
N ILE A 299 5.31 3.60 -17.92
CA ILE A 299 4.23 2.80 -18.55
C ILE A 299 4.59 2.47 -19.99
N PHE A 300 5.11 3.44 -20.75
CA PHE A 300 5.56 3.22 -22.12
C PHE A 300 6.63 2.13 -22.20
N PHE A 301 7.68 2.19 -21.35
CA PHE A 301 8.73 1.16 -21.36
C PHE A 301 8.25 -0.20 -20.89
N VAL A 302 7.34 -0.26 -19.89
CA VAL A 302 6.74 -1.53 -19.45
C VAL A 302 5.87 -2.13 -20.55
N ALA A 303 5.05 -1.32 -21.21
CA ALA A 303 4.22 -1.77 -22.34
C ALA A 303 5.08 -2.22 -23.52
N LEU A 304 6.13 -1.46 -23.86
CA LEU A 304 7.09 -1.82 -24.89
C LEU A 304 7.79 -3.14 -24.55
N ALA A 305 8.24 -3.32 -23.31
CA ALA A 305 8.87 -4.56 -22.87
C ALA A 305 7.89 -5.73 -22.94
N ALA A 306 6.64 -5.56 -22.50
CA ALA A 306 5.62 -6.60 -22.57
C ALA A 306 5.30 -7.02 -24.01
N VAL A 307 5.04 -6.06 -24.89
CA VAL A 307 4.76 -6.31 -26.32
C VAL A 307 5.97 -6.95 -27.01
N SER A 308 7.18 -6.44 -26.75
CA SER A 308 8.41 -7.02 -27.32
C SER A 308 8.59 -8.45 -26.83
N ALA A 309 8.33 -8.72 -25.56
CA ALA A 309 8.46 -10.05 -24.98
C ALA A 309 7.44 -11.02 -25.59
N GLU A 310 6.19 -10.61 -25.80
CA GLU A 310 5.15 -11.44 -26.42
C GLU A 310 5.46 -11.73 -27.91
N LEU A 311 5.90 -10.71 -28.66
CA LEU A 311 6.25 -10.86 -30.09
C LEU A 311 7.53 -11.67 -30.33
N LEU A 312 8.56 -11.49 -29.49
CA LEU A 312 9.88 -12.09 -29.70
C LEU A 312 10.06 -13.46 -29.03
N SER A 313 9.37 -13.72 -27.91
CA SER A 313 9.60 -14.95 -27.14
C SER A 313 8.53 -16.03 -27.33
N ASN A 314 7.43 -15.73 -28.03
CA ASN A 314 6.27 -16.60 -28.20
C ASN A 314 5.74 -17.18 -26.85
N ARG A 315 5.92 -16.42 -25.76
CA ARG A 315 5.42 -16.72 -24.41
C ARG A 315 4.50 -15.59 -23.96
N SER A 316 3.44 -15.94 -23.24
CA SER A 316 2.55 -14.94 -22.64
C SER A 316 3.27 -14.13 -21.54
N VAL A 317 2.85 -12.88 -21.35
CA VAL A 317 3.43 -11.98 -20.33
C VAL A 317 3.49 -12.61 -18.92
N PRO A 318 2.44 -13.31 -18.41
CA PRO A 318 2.52 -14.00 -17.13
C PRO A 318 3.62 -15.06 -17.07
N VAL A 319 3.81 -15.85 -18.13
CA VAL A 319 4.85 -16.88 -18.20
C VAL A 319 6.25 -16.27 -18.13
N ILE A 320 6.45 -15.15 -18.82
CA ILE A 320 7.73 -14.43 -18.80
C ILE A 320 8.00 -13.87 -17.42
N PHE A 321 7.01 -13.19 -16.82
CA PHE A 321 7.11 -12.67 -15.47
C PHE A 321 7.44 -13.78 -14.46
N ILE A 322 6.75 -14.91 -14.51
CA ILE A 322 7.00 -16.03 -13.58
C ILE A 322 8.41 -16.63 -13.79
N SER A 323 8.87 -16.74 -15.03
CA SER A 323 10.15 -17.38 -15.36
C SER A 323 11.36 -16.63 -14.84
N TYR A 324 11.34 -15.28 -14.86
CA TYR A 324 12.50 -14.46 -14.49
C TYR A 324 12.52 -14.02 -13.02
N PHE A 325 11.42 -14.19 -12.28
CA PHE A 325 11.28 -13.69 -10.91
C PHE A 325 11.15 -14.81 -9.85
N SER A 326 11.64 -16.01 -10.17
CA SER A 326 11.73 -17.14 -9.23
C SER A 326 13.15 -17.32 -8.68
N PHE A 327 13.26 -17.85 -7.45
CA PHE A 327 14.57 -18.14 -6.82
C PHE A 327 15.23 -19.41 -7.37
N ASP A 328 14.43 -20.31 -7.92
CA ASP A 328 14.88 -21.57 -8.48
C ASP A 328 13.99 -21.96 -9.66
N GLU A 329 14.58 -22.71 -10.59
CA GLU A 329 13.94 -23.11 -11.84
C GLU A 329 12.72 -24.01 -11.60
N SER A 330 12.76 -24.86 -10.56
CA SER A 330 11.65 -25.76 -10.24
C SER A 330 10.40 -25.00 -9.80
N SER A 331 10.56 -24.01 -8.92
CA SER A 331 9.47 -23.11 -8.49
C SER A 331 8.92 -22.28 -9.64
N ALA A 332 9.77 -21.88 -10.60
CA ALA A 332 9.34 -21.15 -11.78
C ALA A 332 8.48 -22.05 -12.68
N TRP A 333 8.98 -23.26 -12.93
CA TRP A 333 8.31 -24.27 -13.75
C TRP A 333 6.94 -24.65 -13.19
N LEU A 334 6.84 -24.91 -11.88
CA LEU A 334 5.55 -25.21 -11.24
C LEU A 334 4.54 -24.07 -11.42
N ARG A 335 4.96 -22.81 -11.25
CA ARG A 335 4.05 -21.66 -11.43
C ARG A 335 3.62 -21.46 -12.88
N VAL A 336 4.51 -21.72 -13.85
CA VAL A 336 4.13 -21.74 -15.27
C VAL A 336 3.14 -22.87 -15.56
N ALA A 337 3.31 -24.04 -14.95
CA ALA A 337 2.33 -25.12 -15.03
C ALA A 337 0.98 -24.72 -14.42
N ILE A 338 0.98 -24.02 -13.26
CA ILE A 338 -0.26 -23.49 -12.64
C ILE A 338 -0.98 -22.55 -13.61
N TRP A 339 -0.25 -21.63 -14.25
CA TRP A 339 -0.85 -20.74 -15.24
C TRP A 339 -1.48 -21.51 -16.40
N ARG A 340 -0.74 -22.48 -16.97
CA ARG A 340 -1.18 -23.24 -18.14
C ARG A 340 -2.42 -24.09 -17.84
N PHE A 341 -2.32 -24.99 -16.88
CA PHE A 341 -3.43 -25.90 -16.54
C PHE A 341 -4.60 -25.15 -15.89
N GLY A 342 -4.32 -24.05 -15.18
CA GLY A 342 -5.37 -23.22 -14.59
C GLY A 342 -6.17 -22.52 -15.67
N SER A 343 -5.48 -22.01 -16.71
CA SER A 343 -6.16 -21.39 -17.85
C SER A 343 -6.97 -22.40 -18.64
N GLU A 344 -6.46 -23.62 -18.82
CA GLU A 344 -7.17 -24.71 -19.48
C GLU A 344 -8.44 -25.11 -18.70
N SER A 345 -8.32 -25.31 -17.39
CA SER A 345 -9.45 -25.58 -16.49
C SER A 345 -10.52 -24.49 -16.56
N VAL A 346 -10.12 -23.21 -16.63
CA VAL A 346 -11.04 -22.08 -16.83
C VAL A 346 -11.73 -22.15 -18.19
N MET A 347 -10.99 -22.44 -19.26
CA MET A 347 -11.56 -22.53 -20.62
C MET A 347 -12.55 -23.68 -20.75
N ASN A 348 -12.32 -24.78 -20.04
CA ASN A 348 -13.23 -25.94 -20.02
C ASN A 348 -14.45 -25.71 -19.13
N ASN A 349 -14.34 -24.83 -18.11
CA ASN A 349 -15.42 -24.52 -17.17
C ASN A 349 -15.65 -22.99 -17.04
N PRO A 350 -15.95 -22.26 -18.13
CA PRO A 350 -15.81 -20.80 -18.17
C PRO A 350 -16.84 -20.03 -17.35
N LEU A 351 -18.04 -20.58 -17.15
CA LEU A 351 -19.12 -19.90 -16.44
C LEU A 351 -18.98 -20.04 -14.92
N PHE A 352 -19.03 -21.26 -14.40
CA PHE A 352 -19.10 -21.52 -12.96
C PHE A 352 -17.79 -22.06 -12.37
N GLY A 353 -16.79 -22.36 -13.19
CA GLY A 353 -15.57 -23.02 -12.73
C GLY A 353 -15.83 -24.43 -12.20
N VAL A 354 -14.83 -24.97 -11.50
CA VAL A 354 -14.91 -26.32 -10.90
C VAL A 354 -15.41 -26.31 -9.46
N GLY A 355 -15.71 -25.14 -8.89
CA GLY A 355 -16.04 -24.99 -7.47
C GLY A 355 -14.89 -25.42 -6.56
N PHE A 356 -15.21 -26.24 -5.56
CA PHE A 356 -14.25 -26.89 -4.67
C PHE A 356 -13.87 -28.31 -5.10
N ASN A 357 -14.23 -28.73 -6.32
CA ASN A 357 -13.72 -29.96 -6.90
C ASN A 357 -12.26 -29.78 -7.35
N GLU A 358 -11.62 -30.87 -7.75
CA GLU A 358 -10.29 -30.82 -8.35
C GLU A 358 -10.32 -30.05 -9.68
N TRP A 359 -9.33 -29.18 -9.87
CA TRP A 359 -9.12 -28.46 -11.13
C TRP A 359 -8.34 -29.32 -12.10
N GLU A 360 -8.57 -29.14 -13.39
CA GLU A 360 -7.95 -29.95 -14.43
C GLU A 360 -6.43 -29.74 -14.46
N ARG A 361 -5.69 -30.76 -14.04
CA ARG A 361 -4.23 -30.79 -13.97
C ARG A 361 -3.72 -32.23 -14.06
N PRO A 362 -2.45 -32.45 -14.40
CA PRO A 362 -1.82 -33.77 -14.31
C PRO A 362 -1.65 -34.26 -12.86
N ASP A 363 -1.64 -35.58 -12.68
CA ASP A 363 -1.55 -36.25 -11.37
C ASP A 363 -0.28 -35.89 -10.58
N TRP A 364 0.84 -35.65 -11.26
CA TRP A 364 2.12 -35.31 -10.62
C TRP A 364 2.11 -33.93 -9.94
N MET A 365 1.14 -33.08 -10.27
CA MET A 365 1.06 -31.72 -9.77
C MET A 365 0.45 -31.68 -8.35
N SER A 366 0.67 -30.60 -7.61
CA SER A 366 -0.06 -30.36 -6.36
C SER A 366 -1.47 -29.83 -6.65
N PHE A 367 -2.40 -30.07 -5.72
CA PHE A 367 -3.73 -29.45 -5.74
C PHE A 367 -3.68 -27.93 -5.52
N SER A 368 -2.59 -27.38 -4.99
CA SER A 368 -2.48 -25.94 -4.70
C SER A 368 -2.43 -25.09 -5.97
N ILE A 369 -3.20 -24.01 -5.98
CA ILE A 369 -3.16 -22.96 -7.00
C ILE A 369 -2.53 -21.72 -6.36
N ASP A 370 -1.20 -21.64 -6.37
CA ASP A 370 -0.44 -20.55 -5.76
C ASP A 370 -0.42 -19.29 -6.65
N MET A 371 -1.59 -18.83 -7.10
CA MET A 371 -1.73 -17.67 -7.97
C MET A 371 -3.10 -17.00 -7.78
N PHE A 372 -3.10 -15.89 -7.06
CA PHE A 372 -4.31 -15.13 -6.71
C PHE A 372 -5.13 -14.71 -7.95
N TRP A 373 -4.47 -14.30 -9.02
CA TRP A 373 -5.19 -13.76 -10.19
C TRP A 373 -5.90 -14.80 -11.06
N ILE A 374 -5.67 -16.10 -10.83
CA ILE A 374 -6.34 -17.17 -11.60
C ILE A 374 -7.24 -18.07 -10.73
N VAL A 375 -6.93 -18.22 -9.43
CA VAL A 375 -7.64 -19.17 -8.55
C VAL A 375 -9.15 -18.94 -8.49
N ASP A 376 -9.59 -17.67 -8.44
CA ASP A 376 -11.01 -17.34 -8.45
C ASP A 376 -11.67 -17.70 -9.78
N ALA A 377 -10.95 -17.55 -10.89
CA ALA A 377 -11.44 -17.97 -12.19
C ALA A 377 -11.58 -19.49 -12.29
N VAL A 378 -10.60 -20.24 -11.77
CA VAL A 378 -10.64 -21.71 -11.75
C VAL A 378 -11.81 -22.20 -10.90
N ARG A 379 -11.99 -21.63 -9.70
CA ARG A 379 -13.03 -22.09 -8.76
C ARG A 379 -14.43 -21.61 -9.12
N HIS A 380 -14.58 -20.41 -9.65
CA HIS A 380 -15.89 -19.75 -9.79
C HIS A 380 -16.15 -19.21 -11.20
N GLY A 381 -15.33 -19.61 -12.17
CA GLY A 381 -15.43 -19.25 -13.58
C GLY A 381 -14.84 -17.89 -13.91
N PHE A 382 -14.69 -17.63 -15.20
CA PHE A 382 -14.03 -16.43 -15.74
C PHE A 382 -14.60 -15.13 -15.15
N LEU A 383 -15.92 -15.07 -14.93
CA LEU A 383 -16.58 -13.87 -14.39
C LEU A 383 -16.12 -13.52 -12.97
N ALA A 384 -15.83 -14.50 -12.10
CA ALA A 384 -15.28 -14.22 -10.78
C ALA A 384 -13.90 -13.56 -10.87
N GLY A 385 -12.99 -14.15 -11.66
CA GLY A 385 -11.67 -13.58 -11.91
C GLY A 385 -11.76 -12.18 -12.52
N PHE A 386 -12.67 -11.99 -13.49
CA PHE A 386 -12.93 -10.70 -14.13
C PHE A 386 -13.41 -9.64 -13.12
N PHE A 387 -14.39 -9.96 -12.26
CA PHE A 387 -14.90 -9.00 -11.28
C PHE A 387 -13.87 -8.63 -10.23
N MET A 388 -13.09 -9.60 -9.72
CA MET A 388 -12.00 -9.33 -8.76
C MET A 388 -10.91 -8.44 -9.39
N MET A 389 -10.42 -8.82 -10.58
CA MET A 389 -9.41 -8.06 -11.32
C MET A 389 -9.89 -6.65 -11.66
N SER A 390 -11.12 -6.53 -12.17
CA SER A 390 -11.72 -5.24 -12.50
C SER A 390 -11.95 -4.39 -11.25
N GLY A 391 -12.36 -4.99 -10.13
CA GLY A 391 -12.54 -4.30 -8.84
C GLY A 391 -11.23 -3.69 -8.33
N PHE A 392 -10.13 -4.46 -8.41
CA PHE A 392 -8.78 -3.98 -8.13
C PHE A 392 -8.42 -2.77 -9.02
N PHE A 393 -8.52 -2.92 -10.34
CA PHE A 393 -8.16 -1.85 -11.27
C PHE A 393 -9.08 -0.63 -11.19
N ALA A 394 -10.36 -0.81 -10.93
CA ALA A 394 -11.31 0.30 -10.74
C ALA A 394 -10.87 1.20 -9.57
N MET A 395 -10.39 0.62 -8.46
CA MET A 395 -9.85 1.41 -7.35
C MET A 395 -8.47 1.98 -7.68
N PHE A 396 -7.56 1.15 -8.20
CA PHE A 396 -6.19 1.54 -8.53
C PHE A 396 -6.15 2.73 -9.51
N ILE A 397 -6.84 2.61 -10.64
CA ILE A 397 -6.83 3.60 -11.72
C ILE A 397 -7.50 4.90 -11.28
N THR A 398 -8.66 4.82 -10.61
CA THR A 398 -9.35 6.03 -10.14
C THR A 398 -8.51 6.81 -9.13
N VAL A 399 -7.84 6.11 -8.20
CA VAL A 399 -6.91 6.73 -7.25
C VAL A 399 -5.70 7.32 -7.99
N ALA A 400 -5.13 6.62 -8.96
CA ALA A 400 -4.02 7.12 -9.78
C ALA A 400 -4.38 8.40 -10.55
N MET A 401 -5.59 8.45 -11.10
CA MET A 401 -6.07 9.57 -11.91
C MET A 401 -6.57 10.78 -11.10
N LYS A 402 -6.72 10.67 -9.77
CA LYS A 402 -7.17 11.78 -8.93
C LYS A 402 -6.22 12.98 -9.04
N LYS A 403 -6.77 14.15 -9.36
CA LYS A 403 -6.08 15.45 -9.45
C LYS A 403 -6.44 16.32 -8.24
N GLY A 404 -5.81 17.49 -8.12
CA GLY A 404 -6.14 18.49 -7.10
C GLY A 404 -5.75 18.08 -5.67
N LEU A 405 -4.79 17.17 -5.51
CA LEU A 405 -4.27 16.74 -4.21
C LEU A 405 -3.21 17.72 -3.73
N ASP A 406 -3.20 18.01 -2.43
CA ASP A 406 -2.06 18.66 -1.78
C ASP A 406 -0.82 17.74 -1.75
N ASP A 407 0.32 18.30 -1.34
CA ASP A 407 1.60 17.56 -1.36
C ASP A 407 1.55 16.29 -0.50
N ARG A 408 0.87 16.34 0.65
CA ARG A 408 0.77 15.20 1.58
C ARG A 408 -0.12 14.11 1.00
N ALA A 409 -1.33 14.43 0.53
CA ALA A 409 -2.21 13.44 -0.08
C ALA A 409 -1.64 12.88 -1.38
N SER A 410 -0.93 13.69 -2.17
CA SER A 410 -0.24 13.22 -3.38
C SER A 410 0.86 12.21 -3.05
N ALA A 411 1.65 12.45 -1.99
CA ALA A 411 2.64 11.49 -1.50
C ALA A 411 1.99 10.20 -0.98
N TYR A 412 0.89 10.30 -0.22
CA TYR A 412 0.21 9.12 0.33
C TYR A 412 -0.46 8.30 -0.76
N ARG A 413 -1.04 8.94 -1.77
CA ARG A 413 -1.52 8.29 -3.00
C ARG A 413 -0.41 7.49 -3.67
N MET A 414 0.76 8.09 -3.84
CA MET A 414 1.89 7.39 -4.46
C MET A 414 2.31 6.16 -3.64
N ALA A 415 2.35 6.29 -2.31
CA ALA A 415 2.67 5.17 -1.42
C ALA A 415 1.66 4.03 -1.53
N PHE A 416 0.36 4.36 -1.58
CA PHE A 416 -0.72 3.42 -1.81
C PHE A 416 -0.57 2.70 -3.16
N LEU A 417 -0.38 3.44 -4.25
CA LEU A 417 -0.25 2.85 -5.59
C LEU A 417 0.96 1.93 -5.71
N ILE A 418 2.11 2.32 -5.16
CA ILE A 418 3.32 1.46 -5.17
C ILE A 418 3.07 0.17 -4.38
N SER A 419 2.41 0.26 -3.22
CA SER A 419 2.02 -0.93 -2.43
C SER A 419 1.04 -1.84 -3.18
N MET A 420 0.02 -1.26 -3.84
CA MET A 420 -0.94 -2.03 -4.66
C MET A 420 -0.28 -2.67 -5.87
N THR A 421 0.69 -2.01 -6.50
CA THR A 421 1.52 -2.64 -7.54
C THR A 421 2.32 -3.82 -6.97
N GLY A 422 2.85 -3.69 -5.75
CA GLY A 422 3.48 -4.81 -5.03
C GLY A 422 2.55 -6.01 -4.90
N PHE A 423 1.31 -5.81 -4.42
CA PHE A 423 0.29 -6.86 -4.34
C PHE A 423 -0.05 -7.46 -5.70
N PHE A 424 -0.23 -6.62 -6.72
CA PHE A 424 -0.52 -7.07 -8.08
C PHE A 424 0.57 -8.01 -8.60
N MET A 425 1.83 -7.62 -8.44
CA MET A 425 2.98 -8.41 -8.88
C MET A 425 3.09 -9.74 -8.13
N VAL A 426 2.98 -9.73 -6.79
CA VAL A 426 3.09 -10.98 -6.02
C VAL A 426 1.90 -11.92 -6.23
N GLY A 427 0.71 -11.40 -6.53
CA GLY A 427 -0.49 -12.19 -6.81
C GLY A 427 -0.38 -13.13 -8.02
N TRP A 428 0.56 -12.89 -8.94
CA TRP A 428 0.87 -13.80 -10.05
C TRP A 428 1.69 -15.03 -9.63
N THR A 429 2.20 -15.04 -8.39
CA THR A 429 3.11 -16.09 -7.88
C THR A 429 2.70 -16.62 -6.51
N VAL A 430 1.64 -16.06 -5.93
CA VAL A 430 1.14 -16.33 -4.58
C VAL A 430 -0.38 -16.24 -4.60
N TYR A 431 -1.04 -17.20 -3.97
CA TYR A 431 -2.45 -17.08 -3.59
C TYR A 431 -2.55 -16.38 -2.23
N PHE A 432 -3.44 -15.39 -2.11
CA PHE A 432 -3.75 -14.78 -0.84
C PHE A 432 -4.93 -15.50 -0.20
N TRP A 433 -4.74 -16.03 1.00
CA TRP A 433 -5.82 -16.61 1.80
C TRP A 433 -5.76 -16.11 3.25
N ASN A 434 -6.88 -16.28 3.97
CA ASN A 434 -7.06 -15.87 5.35
C ASN A 434 -6.57 -14.43 5.60
N SER A 435 -5.66 -14.23 6.57
CA SER A 435 -5.20 -12.91 7.03
C SER A 435 -4.56 -12.08 5.91
N ALA A 436 -3.82 -12.71 5.00
CA ALA A 436 -3.20 -12.03 3.86
C ALA A 436 -4.24 -11.51 2.86
N TYR A 437 -5.30 -12.28 2.62
CA TYR A 437 -6.39 -11.90 1.72
C TYR A 437 -7.19 -10.71 2.26
N VAL A 438 -7.62 -10.79 3.53
CA VAL A 438 -8.37 -9.69 4.15
C VAL A 438 -7.51 -8.44 4.34
N LEU A 439 -6.20 -8.59 4.56
CA LEU A 439 -5.26 -7.45 4.59
C LEU A 439 -5.16 -6.77 3.21
N PHE A 440 -5.05 -7.56 2.14
CA PHE A 440 -5.05 -7.05 0.77
C PHE A 440 -6.31 -6.22 0.48
N LEU A 441 -7.50 -6.74 0.79
CA LEU A 441 -8.76 -6.04 0.52
C LEU A 441 -9.01 -4.85 1.44
N PHE A 442 -8.61 -4.95 2.71
CA PHE A 442 -8.61 -3.81 3.62
C PHE A 442 -7.70 -2.68 3.10
N LEU A 443 -6.48 -3.01 2.65
CA LEU A 443 -5.58 -2.01 2.10
C LEU A 443 -6.11 -1.44 0.78
N LEU A 444 -6.69 -2.25 -0.11
CA LEU A 444 -7.35 -1.78 -1.32
C LEU A 444 -8.46 -0.75 -1.00
N GLY A 445 -9.32 -1.05 -0.02
CA GLY A 445 -10.37 -0.14 0.45
C GLY A 445 -9.84 1.14 1.10
N SER A 446 -8.68 1.06 1.76
CA SER A 446 -8.04 2.18 2.45
C SER A 446 -7.59 3.32 1.51
N GLY A 447 -7.47 3.06 0.20
CA GLY A 447 -7.16 4.10 -0.79
C GLY A 447 -8.32 5.05 -1.10
N GLY A 448 -9.55 4.65 -0.78
CA GLY A 448 -10.76 5.34 -1.24
C GLY A 448 -10.92 6.79 -0.75
N TRP A 449 -10.39 7.14 0.42
CA TRP A 449 -10.48 8.52 0.95
C TRP A 449 -9.77 9.55 0.06
N ILE A 450 -8.76 9.13 -0.70
CA ILE A 450 -8.01 10.01 -1.62
C ILE A 450 -8.95 10.60 -2.67
N LEU A 451 -9.94 9.83 -3.09
CA LEU A 451 -10.94 10.24 -4.07
C LEU A 451 -11.94 11.28 -3.52
N ASP A 452 -12.03 11.40 -2.19
CA ASP A 452 -12.94 12.29 -1.49
C ASP A 452 -12.28 13.61 -1.06
N VAL A 453 -10.96 13.75 -1.28
CA VAL A 453 -10.22 14.99 -1.05
C VAL A 453 -10.77 16.07 -1.99
N LYS A 454 -11.23 17.18 -1.42
CA LYS A 454 -11.67 18.37 -2.18
C LYS A 454 -10.45 19.00 -2.84
N ASP A 455 -10.61 19.40 -4.10
CA ASP A 455 -9.50 19.95 -4.88
C ASP A 455 -8.90 21.18 -4.16
N SER A 456 -7.60 21.14 -3.89
CA SER A 456 -6.86 22.28 -3.37
C SER A 456 -6.78 23.33 -4.47
N VAL A 457 -7.77 24.24 -4.54
CA VAL A 457 -7.67 25.41 -5.42
C VAL A 457 -6.44 26.19 -4.97
N PRO A 458 -5.43 26.39 -5.83
CA PRO A 458 -4.28 27.23 -5.49
C PRO A 458 -4.78 28.59 -5.02
N ALA A 459 -4.33 29.05 -3.84
CA ALA A 459 -4.75 30.33 -3.27
C ALA A 459 -4.59 31.50 -4.28
N ALA A 460 -3.60 31.41 -5.18
CA ALA A 460 -3.38 32.36 -6.28
C ALA A 460 -4.57 32.51 -7.25
N LEU A 461 -5.38 31.46 -7.46
CA LEU A 461 -6.58 31.53 -8.30
C LEU A 461 -7.78 32.14 -7.58
N LYS A 462 -7.85 32.02 -6.25
CA LYS A 462 -8.88 32.72 -5.44
C LYS A 462 -8.61 34.23 -5.45
N THR A 463 -7.36 34.66 -5.31
CA THR A 463 -7.00 36.09 -5.37
C THR A 463 -7.26 36.69 -6.74
N ARG A 464 -6.98 35.97 -7.83
CA ARG A 464 -7.29 36.44 -9.21
C ARG A 464 -8.78 36.52 -9.50
N LYS A 465 -9.59 35.60 -8.96
CA LYS A 465 -11.05 35.63 -9.12
C LYS A 465 -11.69 36.72 -8.26
N ALA A 466 -11.14 37.00 -7.07
CA ALA A 466 -11.57 38.09 -6.21
C ALA A 466 -11.15 39.48 -6.75
N MET A 467 -9.93 39.63 -7.28
CA MET A 467 -9.48 40.86 -7.96
C MET A 467 -10.32 41.14 -9.21
N ARG A 468 -10.55 40.13 -10.08
CA ARG A 468 -11.43 40.32 -11.25
C ARG A 468 -12.88 40.65 -10.91
N ALA A 469 -13.38 40.21 -9.75
CA ALA A 469 -14.71 40.55 -9.28
C ALA A 469 -14.77 41.95 -8.64
N GLY A 470 -13.67 42.43 -8.05
CA GLY A 470 -13.54 43.80 -7.55
C GLY A 470 -13.42 44.83 -8.69
N ASP A 471 -12.59 44.54 -9.69
CA ASP A 471 -12.37 45.42 -10.85
C ASP A 471 -13.65 45.61 -11.70
N SER A 472 -14.55 44.62 -11.71
CA SER A 472 -15.85 44.73 -12.41
C SER A 472 -16.88 45.59 -11.68
N VAL A 473 -16.73 45.83 -10.37
CA VAL A 473 -17.64 46.68 -9.59
C VAL A 473 -17.20 48.15 -9.61
N GLU A 474 -15.89 48.41 -9.72
CA GLU A 474 -15.36 49.78 -9.84
C GLU A 474 -15.55 50.40 -11.24
N ALA A 475 -15.60 49.58 -12.29
CA ALA A 475 -15.85 50.06 -13.66
C ALA A 475 -17.30 50.57 -13.87
N ASP A 476 -18.27 50.09 -13.09
CA ASP A 476 -19.70 50.42 -13.27
C ASP A 476 -20.11 51.73 -12.55
N LEU A 477 -19.30 52.22 -11.62
CA LEU A 477 -19.57 53.46 -10.87
C LEU A 477 -18.99 54.73 -11.52
N SER A 478 -18.26 54.61 -12.63
CA SER A 478 -17.64 55.76 -13.33
C SER A 478 -18.32 56.16 -14.65
N GLY A 479 -19.34 55.41 -15.11
CA GLY A 479 -20.00 55.63 -16.41
C GLY A 479 -21.26 56.52 -16.42
N GLY A 480 -21.76 56.96 -15.25
CA GLY A 480 -23.10 57.56 -15.13
C GLY A 480 -23.17 59.09 -15.19
N ARG A 481 -22.66 59.75 -16.24
CA ARG A 481 -23.05 61.15 -16.58
C ARG A 481 -22.98 61.41 -18.09
N ARG A 482 -24.14 61.31 -18.76
CA ARG A 482 -24.54 62.02 -20.00
C ARG A 482 -26.01 61.66 -20.27
N ALA A 483 -26.93 62.54 -19.92
CA ALA A 483 -27.54 63.55 -20.80
C ALA A 483 -28.67 62.96 -21.68
N TYR A 484 -29.92 63.29 -21.33
CA TYR A 484 -31.07 63.21 -22.24
C TYR A 484 -31.58 64.64 -22.50
N ARG A 485 -31.59 65.01 -23.78
CA ARG A 485 -32.59 65.88 -24.40
C ARG A 485 -33.58 64.97 -25.09
#